data_AF-E4SA85-F1
#
_entry.id   AF-E4SA85-F1
#
_cell.length_a   1.000
_cell.length_b   1.000
_cell.length_c   1.000
_cell.angle_alpha   90.00
_cell.angle_beta   90.00
_cell.angle_gamma   90.00
#
_symmetry.space_group_name_H-M   'P 1'
#
loop_
_entity.id
_entity.type
_entity.pdbx_description
1 polymer ?
#
loop_
_entity_poly.entity_id
_entity_poly.type
_entity_poly.pdbx_seq_one_letter_code
_entity_poly.pdbx_strand_id
1 'polypeptide(L)'
;MKKGVGNNFKTVLIILFALAILTPLGLLTQNPTFGEWTQEEIKKMLGFVPEGLKKYAEVYKFDLFDDYSVKFIHNQYIGYILSALIGMAVIFAIFFLLKHLMTERK
;
A
#
# COMPACT_ATOMS: atom_id res chain seq x y z
N MET A 1 22.91 5.23 32.08
CA MET A 1 21.44 5.42 32.06
C MET A 1 20.87 4.98 30.71
N LYS A 2 20.28 3.77 30.62
CA LYS A 2 19.53 3.31 29.43
C LYS A 2 18.05 3.68 29.61
N LYS A 3 17.70 4.95 29.40
CA LYS A 3 16.30 5.37 29.19
C LYS A 3 16.14 5.66 27.70
N GLY A 4 15.18 5.05 27.01
CA GLY A 4 14.79 5.58 25.71
C GLY A 4 13.99 4.67 24.77
N VAL A 5 14.11 3.35 24.82
CA VAL A 5 13.51 2.51 23.75
C VAL A 5 12.03 2.16 24.03
N GLY A 6 11.62 2.07 25.29
CA GLY A 6 10.28 1.60 25.66
C GLY A 6 9.11 2.55 25.34
N ASN A 7 9.32 3.87 25.38
CA ASN A 7 8.26 4.83 25.04
C ASN A 7 8.13 5.05 23.53
N ASN A 8 9.26 5.12 22.82
CA ASN A 8 9.26 5.40 21.39
C ASN A 8 8.62 4.26 20.58
N PHE A 9 8.83 2.99 20.98
CA PHE A 9 8.20 1.87 20.29
C PHE A 9 6.67 1.89 20.43
N LYS A 10 6.15 2.17 21.63
CA LYS A 10 4.71 2.32 21.86
C LYS A 10 4.14 3.49 21.04
N THR A 11 4.84 4.62 21.00
CA THR A 11 4.43 5.77 20.18
C THR A 11 4.40 5.43 18.69
N VAL A 12 5.42 4.74 18.17
CA VAL A 12 5.44 4.30 16.77
C VAL A 12 4.27 3.36 16.48
N LEU A 13 3.98 2.40 17.36
CA LEU A 13 2.83 1.51 17.19
C LEU A 13 1.49 2.27 17.19
N ILE A 14 1.32 3.27 18.07
CA ILE A 14 0.12 4.11 18.08
C ILE A 14 -0.01 4.89 16.77
N ILE A 15 1.07 5.47 16.27
CA ILE A 15 1.07 6.21 14.99
C ILE A 15 0.72 5.27 13.83
N LEU A 16 1.35 4.10 13.74
CA LEU A 16 1.08 3.13 12.68
C LEU A 16 -0.37 2.64 12.72
N PHE A 17 -0.91 2.39 13.92
CA PHE A 17 -2.29 1.97 14.08
C PHE A 17 -3.28 3.09 13.71
N ALA A 18 -3.00 4.32 14.13
CA ALA A 18 -3.79 5.48 13.74
C ALA A 18 -3.79 5.67 12.21
N LEU A 19 -2.62 5.56 11.56
CA LEU A 19 -2.51 5.60 10.11
C LEU A 19 -3.33 4.49 9.45
N ALA A 20 -3.23 3.25 9.91
CA ALA A 20 -3.99 2.12 9.35
C ALA A 20 -5.51 2.34 9.42
N ILE A 21 -6.02 2.96 10.49
CA ILE A 21 -7.44 3.30 10.63
C ILE A 21 -7.83 4.47 9.73
N LEU A 22 -6.95 5.46 9.56
CA LEU A 22 -7.23 6.64 8.75
C LEU A 22 -7.12 6.37 7.24
N THR A 23 -6.28 5.43 6.81
CA THR A 23 -6.10 5.05 5.39
C THR A 23 -7.41 4.78 4.65
N PRO A 24 -8.36 3.95 5.15
CA PRO A 24 -9.62 3.69 4.43
C PRO A 24 -10.52 4.92 4.28
N LEU A 25 -10.28 6.03 4.98
CA LEU A 25 -11.03 7.27 4.74
C LEU A 25 -10.82 7.82 3.32
N GLY A 26 -9.72 7.46 2.67
CA GLY A 26 -9.47 7.80 1.26
C GLY A 26 -10.53 7.24 0.30
N LEU A 27 -11.17 6.12 0.65
CA LEU A 27 -12.25 5.49 -0.14
C LEU A 27 -13.52 6.35 -0.22
N LEU A 28 -13.65 7.37 0.62
CA LEU A 28 -14.77 8.31 0.57
C LEU A 28 -14.63 9.32 -0.58
N THR A 29 -13.44 9.42 -1.18
CA THR A 29 -13.17 10.36 -2.26
C THR A 29 -13.25 9.65 -3.61
N GLN A 30 -13.69 10.36 -4.65
CA GLN A 30 -13.65 9.87 -6.03
C GLN A 30 -12.32 10.20 -6.73
N ASN A 31 -11.36 10.76 -6.00
CA ASN A 31 -10.06 11.11 -6.56
C ASN A 31 -9.15 9.88 -6.57
N PRO A 32 -8.24 9.78 -7.55
CA PRO A 32 -7.28 8.68 -7.63
C PRO A 32 -6.37 8.64 -6.39
N THR A 33 -5.95 7.43 -6.02
CA THR A 33 -4.98 7.21 -4.96
C THR A 33 -3.66 7.89 -5.29
N PHE A 34 -3.02 8.48 -4.27
CA PHE A 34 -1.71 9.08 -4.43
C PHE A 34 -0.71 8.03 -4.96
N GLY A 35 -0.11 8.30 -6.12
CA GLY A 35 0.84 7.41 -6.78
C GLY A 35 0.25 6.56 -7.91
N GLU A 36 -1.07 6.51 -8.04
CA GLU A 36 -1.79 5.67 -9.03
C GLU A 36 -2.49 6.50 -10.11
N TRP A 37 -1.99 7.71 -10.35
CA TRP A 37 -2.59 8.56 -11.37
C TRP A 37 -2.40 7.98 -12.77
N THR A 38 -3.49 7.98 -13.51
CA THR A 38 -3.51 7.69 -14.95
C THR A 38 -2.84 8.80 -15.75
N GLN A 39 -2.47 8.51 -17.01
CA GLN A 39 -1.90 9.52 -17.89
C GLN A 39 -2.87 10.68 -18.13
N GLU A 40 -4.17 10.40 -18.20
CA GLU A 40 -5.24 11.37 -18.36
C GLU A 40 -5.31 12.33 -17.16
N GLU A 41 -5.19 11.81 -15.94
CA GLU A 41 -5.18 12.61 -14.72
C GLU A 41 -3.93 13.47 -14.62
N ILE A 42 -2.76 12.89 -14.92
CA ILE A 42 -1.49 13.63 -14.98
C ILE A 42 -1.60 14.77 -16.00
N LYS A 43 -2.16 14.50 -17.19
CA LYS A 43 -2.39 15.52 -18.22
C LYS A 43 -3.38 16.59 -17.76
N LYS A 44 -4.42 16.23 -17.00
CA LYS A 44 -5.37 17.19 -16.44
C LYS A 44 -4.71 18.09 -15.39
N MET A 45 -3.77 17.56 -14.60
CA MET A 45 -3.05 18.31 -13.56
C MET A 45 -1.94 19.20 -14.13
N LEU A 46 -1.16 18.68 -15.08
CA LEU A 46 0.06 19.34 -15.60
C LEU A 46 -0.10 19.96 -16.99
N GLY A 47 -1.19 19.67 -17.69
CA GLY A 47 -1.41 20.05 -19.09
C GLY A 47 -0.71 19.12 -20.12
N PHE A 48 0.19 18.25 -19.67
CA PHE A 48 0.89 17.28 -20.52
C PHE A 48 1.28 16.01 -19.75
N VAL A 49 1.66 14.96 -20.47
CA VAL A 49 2.18 13.71 -19.88
C VAL A 49 3.69 13.66 -20.07
N PRO A 50 4.50 13.67 -19.00
CA PRO A 50 5.94 13.49 -19.05
C PRO A 50 6.35 12.24 -19.85
N GLU A 51 7.38 12.35 -20.69
CA GLU A 51 7.80 11.27 -21.60
C GLU A 51 8.27 10.01 -20.85
N GLY A 52 8.93 10.19 -19.70
CA GLY A 52 9.29 9.08 -18.82
C GLY A 52 8.08 8.26 -18.36
N LEU A 53 6.95 8.92 -18.06
CA LEU A 53 5.73 8.22 -17.67
C LEU A 53 5.12 7.44 -18.85
N LYS A 54 5.14 8.01 -20.06
CA LYS A 54 4.67 7.30 -21.27
C LYS A 54 5.41 5.97 -21.47
N LYS A 55 6.71 5.96 -21.20
CA LYS A 55 7.57 4.78 -21.39
C LYS A 55 7.26 3.63 -20.41
N TYR A 56 6.83 3.95 -19.18
CA TYR A 56 6.65 2.95 -18.12
C TYR A 56 5.20 2.70 -17.72
N ALA A 57 4.24 3.49 -18.21
CA ALA A 57 2.83 3.36 -17.87
C ALA A 57 2.23 1.98 -18.19
N GLU A 58 2.77 1.27 -19.18
CA GLU A 58 2.27 -0.05 -19.57
C GLU A 58 3.06 -1.22 -18.95
N VAL A 59 4.19 -0.93 -18.27
CA VAL A 59 5.11 -1.98 -17.76
C VAL A 59 4.56 -2.67 -16.52
N TYR A 60 3.74 -1.97 -15.73
CA TYR A 60 3.14 -2.51 -14.50
C TYR A 60 1.64 -2.74 -14.71
N LYS A 61 1.28 -3.86 -15.34
CA LYS A 61 -0.09 -4.39 -15.34
C LYS A 61 -0.12 -5.70 -14.57
N PHE A 62 -0.67 -5.67 -13.37
CA PHE A 62 -0.84 -6.87 -12.55
C PHE A 62 -2.33 -7.24 -12.51
N ASP A 63 -2.79 -7.90 -13.57
CA ASP A 63 -4.22 -8.22 -13.84
C ASP A 63 -4.92 -9.10 -12.78
N LEU A 64 -4.17 -9.65 -11.82
CA LEU A 64 -4.70 -10.48 -10.74
C LEU A 64 -5.29 -9.66 -9.58
N PHE A 65 -4.84 -8.41 -9.39
CA PHE A 65 -5.37 -7.48 -8.39
C PHE A 65 -5.74 -6.15 -9.06
N ASP A 66 -6.45 -6.24 -10.18
CA ASP A 66 -6.97 -5.06 -10.86
C ASP A 66 -7.85 -4.24 -9.89
N ASP A 67 -7.57 -2.95 -9.80
CA ASP A 67 -8.15 -2.00 -8.84
C ASP A 67 -8.16 -2.47 -7.37
N TYR A 68 -7.15 -3.26 -6.98
CA TYR A 68 -7.04 -3.84 -5.63
C TYR A 68 -8.25 -4.68 -5.21
N SER A 69 -9.07 -5.13 -6.16
CA SER A 69 -10.22 -5.98 -5.89
C SER A 69 -9.83 -7.45 -6.06
N VAL A 70 -10.45 -8.30 -5.25
CA VAL A 70 -10.37 -9.75 -5.41
C VAL A 70 -11.55 -10.16 -6.28
N LYS A 71 -11.29 -10.80 -7.43
CA LYS A 71 -12.31 -11.17 -8.44
C LYS A 71 -13.56 -11.89 -7.90
N PHE A 72 -13.45 -12.53 -6.74
CA PHE A 72 -14.55 -13.27 -6.10
C PHE A 72 -15.42 -12.42 -5.15
N ILE A 73 -15.04 -11.16 -4.88
CA ILE A 73 -15.76 -10.23 -4.01
C ILE A 73 -16.43 -9.17 -4.88
N HIS A 74 -17.77 -9.20 -4.90
CA HIS A 74 -18.58 -8.28 -5.70
C HIS A 74 -18.64 -6.85 -5.14
N ASN A 75 -18.35 -6.66 -3.85
CA ASN A 75 -18.32 -5.34 -3.24
C ASN A 75 -16.89 -4.77 -3.28
N GLN A 76 -16.68 -3.73 -4.10
CA GLN A 76 -15.38 -3.11 -4.32
C GLN A 76 -14.76 -2.55 -3.04
N TYR A 77 -15.53 -1.93 -2.15
CA TYR A 77 -15.01 -1.39 -0.87
C TYR A 77 -14.50 -2.50 0.05
N ILE A 78 -15.25 -3.60 0.14
CA ILE A 78 -14.86 -4.76 0.95
C ILE A 78 -13.65 -5.45 0.30
N GLY A 79 -13.64 -5.59 -1.02
CA GLY A 79 -12.51 -6.12 -1.79
C GLY A 79 -11.22 -5.34 -1.54
N TYR A 80 -11.30 -4.02 -1.59
CA TYR A 80 -10.18 -3.12 -1.35
C TYR A 80 -9.61 -3.25 0.08
N ILE A 81 -10.47 -3.21 1.10
CA ILE A 81 -10.05 -3.38 2.50
C ILE A 81 -9.41 -4.76 2.72
N LEU A 82 -10.00 -5.82 2.14
CA LEU A 82 -9.45 -7.17 2.25
C LEU A 82 -8.11 -7.31 1.53
N SER A 83 -7.95 -6.69 0.37
CA SER A 83 -6.68 -6.63 -0.35
C SER A 83 -5.59 -5.96 0.49
N ALA A 84 -5.91 -4.85 1.17
CA ALA A 84 -4.99 -4.19 2.10
C ALA A 84 -4.57 -5.11 3.26
N LEU A 85 -5.52 -5.85 3.85
CA LEU A 85 -5.23 -6.81 4.93
C LEU A 85 -4.38 -7.99 4.45
N ILE A 86 -4.66 -8.53 3.27
CA ILE A 86 -3.88 -9.61 2.65
C ILE A 86 -2.47 -9.12 2.36
N GLY A 87 -2.31 -7.94 1.76
CA GLY A 87 -1.01 -7.32 1.49
C GLY A 87 -0.19 -7.13 2.77
N MET A 88 -0.82 -6.62 3.84
CA MET A 88 -0.20 -6.49 5.15
C MET A 88 0.28 -7.86 5.68
N ALA A 89 -0.58 -8.88 5.63
CA ALA A 89 -0.24 -10.24 6.07
C ALA A 89 0.92 -10.83 5.26
N VAL A 90 0.92 -10.66 3.94
CA VAL A 90 2.00 -11.14 3.04
C VAL A 90 3.32 -10.45 3.37
N ILE A 91 3.33 -9.13 3.57
CA ILE A 91 4.53 -8.38 3.97
C ILE A 91 5.07 -8.91 5.30
N PHE A 92 4.21 -9.06 6.31
CA PHE A 92 4.61 -9.64 7.59
C PHE A 92 5.17 -11.05 7.45
N ALA A 93 4.53 -11.90 6.64
CA ALA A 93 5.00 -13.26 6.37
C ALA A 93 6.38 -13.27 5.71
N ILE A 94 6.61 -12.41 4.70
CA ILE A 94 7.92 -12.28 4.03
C ILE A 94 8.99 -11.86 5.03
N PHE A 95 8.76 -10.81 5.83
CA PHE A 95 9.74 -10.37 6.82
C PHE A 95 9.97 -11.39 7.94
N PHE A 96 8.93 -12.12 8.34
CA PHE A 96 9.05 -13.21 9.29
C PHE A 96 9.90 -14.36 8.75
N LEU A 97 9.68 -14.76 7.49
CA LEU A 97 10.49 -15.77 6.81
C LEU A 97 11.94 -15.30 6.64
N LEU A 98 12.16 -14.07 6.20
CA LEU A 98 13.50 -13.49 6.09
C LEU A 98 14.23 -13.48 7.43
N LYS A 99 13.53 -13.07 8.52
CA LYS A 99 14.08 -13.14 9.87
C LYS A 99 14.50 -14.57 10.21
N HIS A 100 13.66 -15.56 9.97
CA HIS A 100 13.97 -16.97 10.28
C HIS A 100 15.18 -17.45 9.47
N LEU A 101 15.17 -17.25 8.14
CA LEU A 101 16.29 -17.60 7.24
C LEU A 101 17.62 -16.94 7.63
N MET A 102 17.58 -15.70 8.13
CA MET A 102 18.78 -14.98 8.57
C MET A 102 19.22 -15.34 10.00
N THR A 103 18.31 -15.79 10.85
CA THR A 103 18.59 -16.11 12.26
C THR A 103 19.26 -17.48 12.44
N GLU A 104 19.09 -18.40 11.49
CA GLU A 104 19.74 -19.73 11.47
C GLU A 104 21.25 -19.69 11.13
N ARG A 105 21.89 -18.52 11.10
CA ARG A 105 23.37 -18.39 10.97
C ARG A 105 24.04 -18.05 12.30
N LYS A 106 23.77 -18.84 13.34
CA LYS A 106 24.56 -18.88 14.57
C LYS A 106 24.83 -20.31 15.01
#